data_AF-A0A7S1RFQ9-F1
#
_entry.id   AF-A0A7S1RFQ9-F1
#
_cell.length_a   1.000
_cell.length_b   1.000
_cell.length_c   1.000
_cell.angle_alpha   90.00
_cell.angle_beta   90.00
_cell.angle_gamma   90.00
#
_symmetry.space_group_name_H-M   'P 1'
#
loop_
_entity.id
_entity.type
_entity.pdbx_description
1 polymer ?
#
loop_
_entity_poly.entity_id
_entity_poly.type
_entity_poly.pdbx_seq_one_letter_code
_entity_poly.pdbx_strand_id
1 'polypeptide(L)'
;WSPSWNGQENEFCCFKCRDAAHPRATKRFVPKKIEFDGCWREKEAGLIAFYYPGREEKWDTICQSSFLGNFYDVGPEGLFLTAPFDPDRPRFFLNAEAAFQALKFWDRVSEFQLLSGEEAFRKRQL
;
A
#
# COMPACT_ATOMS: atom_id res chain seq x y z
N TRP A 1 0.28 -16.94 15.42
CA TRP A 1 1.66 -16.40 15.40
C TRP A 1 2.40 -17.25 14.40
N SER A 2 2.74 -16.70 13.23
CA SER A 2 3.58 -17.45 12.29
C SER A 2 5.03 -17.20 12.68
N PRO A 3 5.83 -18.24 12.97
CA PRO A 3 7.19 -18.07 13.45
C PRO A 3 8.17 -17.69 12.34
N SER A 4 7.75 -17.67 11.08
CA SER A 4 8.59 -17.34 9.93
C SER A 4 8.38 -15.94 9.38
N TRP A 5 9.45 -15.34 8.85
CA TRP A 5 9.42 -13.99 8.27
C TRP A 5 8.66 -13.94 6.93
N ASN A 6 8.60 -15.05 6.21
CA ASN A 6 7.99 -15.15 4.88
C ASN A 6 6.85 -16.18 4.79
N GLY A 7 6.36 -16.68 5.93
CA GLY A 7 5.27 -17.66 5.96
C GLY A 7 5.66 -19.09 5.54
N GLN A 8 6.91 -19.35 5.18
CA GLN A 8 7.40 -20.70 4.89
C GLN A 8 7.77 -21.45 6.18
N GLU A 9 7.65 -22.78 6.16
CA GLU A 9 8.06 -23.61 7.29
C GLU A 9 9.59 -23.58 7.46
N ASN A 10 10.07 -23.44 8.70
CA ASN A 10 11.48 -23.45 9.09
C ASN A 10 12.37 -22.26 8.63
N GLU A 11 11.78 -21.18 8.10
CA GLU A 11 12.54 -19.97 7.75
C GLU A 11 12.32 -18.83 8.74
N PHE A 12 13.33 -18.48 9.54
CA PHE A 12 13.17 -17.54 10.65
C PHE A 12 13.91 -16.23 10.39
N CYS A 13 13.30 -15.09 10.79
CA CYS A 13 13.95 -13.77 10.74
C CYS A 13 15.30 -13.74 11.49
N CYS A 14 15.42 -14.53 12.56
CA CYS A 14 16.66 -14.67 13.31
C CYS A 14 16.64 -15.94 14.18
N PHE A 15 17.81 -16.29 14.76
CA PHE A 15 17.96 -17.41 15.68
C PHE A 15 17.01 -17.33 16.89
N LYS A 16 16.71 -16.13 17.41
CA LYS A 16 15.75 -15.98 18.52
C LYS A 16 14.32 -16.37 18.09
N CYS A 17 13.89 -16.02 16.88
CA CYS A 17 12.58 -16.42 16.36
C CYS A 17 12.50 -17.93 16.10
N ARG A 18 13.60 -18.53 15.62
CA ARG A 18 13.73 -20.00 15.53
C ARG A 18 13.54 -20.67 16.88
N ASP A 19 14.25 -20.18 17.89
CA ASP A 19 14.25 -20.80 19.21
C ASP A 19 12.90 -20.56 19.94
N ALA A 20 12.21 -19.45 19.67
CA ALA A 20 10.88 -19.14 20.18
C ALA A 20 9.74 -19.90 19.48
N ALA A 21 9.98 -20.47 18.28
CA ALA A 21 9.02 -21.29 17.56
C ALA A 21 8.81 -22.67 18.20
N HIS A 22 9.70 -23.09 19.10
CA HIS A 22 9.48 -24.27 19.92
C HIS A 22 8.42 -24.01 20.99
N PRO A 23 7.35 -24.81 21.06
CA PRO A 23 6.14 -24.41 21.76
C PRO A 23 6.33 -24.42 23.29
N ARG A 24 6.07 -23.29 23.94
CA ARG A 24 5.49 -23.27 25.28
C ARG A 24 4.00 -22.95 25.18
N ALA A 25 3.20 -23.76 25.87
CA ALA A 25 1.77 -23.90 25.71
C ALA A 25 0.95 -22.59 25.72
N THR A 26 0.05 -22.51 24.73
CA THR A 26 -1.28 -21.88 24.69
C THR A 26 -1.52 -20.60 25.50
N LYS A 27 -1.76 -19.45 24.85
CA LYS A 27 -2.70 -18.43 25.37
C LYS A 27 -3.53 -17.72 24.29
N ARG A 28 -4.81 -17.67 24.64
CA ARG A 28 -6.02 -16.99 24.15
C ARG A 28 -5.79 -15.65 23.41
N PHE A 29 -6.54 -15.46 22.32
CA PHE A 29 -6.50 -14.26 21.47
C PHE A 29 -7.09 -13.04 22.18
N VAL A 30 -6.33 -11.96 22.24
CA VAL A 30 -6.75 -10.61 22.67
C VAL A 30 -6.28 -9.67 21.56
N PRO A 31 -7.10 -8.73 21.05
CA PRO A 31 -6.65 -7.82 19.99
C PRO A 31 -5.56 -6.91 20.56
N LYS A 32 -4.35 -7.01 20.00
CA LYS A 32 -3.20 -6.20 20.40
C LYS A 32 -3.23 -4.87 19.66
N LYS A 33 -3.09 -3.79 20.44
CA LYS A 33 -2.54 -2.50 20.00
C LYS A 33 -1.24 -2.78 19.23
N ILE A 34 -1.09 -2.21 18.04
CA ILE A 34 0.12 -2.37 17.23
C ILE A 34 1.22 -1.54 17.90
N GLU A 35 1.97 -2.19 18.79
CA GLU A 35 3.24 -1.70 19.29
C GLU A 35 4.34 -2.46 18.53
N PHE A 36 5.25 -1.72 17.91
CA PHE A 36 6.37 -2.24 17.14
C PHE A 36 7.43 -2.85 18.08
N ASP A 37 7.11 -3.97 18.71
CA ASP A 37 8.01 -4.70 19.61
C ASP A 37 8.78 -5.75 18.80
N GLY A 38 9.77 -5.27 18.04
CA GLY A 38 10.55 -6.09 17.11
C GLY A 38 12.00 -6.27 17.55
N CYS A 39 12.47 -7.52 17.58
CA CYS A 39 13.88 -7.90 17.71
C CYS A 39 14.67 -7.60 16.41
N TRP A 40 14.52 -6.39 15.87
CA TRP A 40 15.34 -5.90 14.79
C TRP A 40 16.69 -5.52 15.40
N ARG A 41 17.69 -6.41 15.31
CA ARG A 41 19.08 -5.99 15.55
C ARG A 41 19.36 -4.84 14.57
N GLU A 42 19.94 -3.76 15.08
CA GLU A 42 20.49 -2.64 14.32
C GLU A 42 21.29 -3.17 13.12
N LYS A 43 20.61 -3.33 11.99
CA LYS A 43 21.19 -3.42 10.67
C LYS A 43 20.47 -2.32 9.93
N GLU A 44 21.26 -1.34 9.53
CA GLU A 44 20.87 -0.19 8.70
C GLU A 44 19.75 -0.60 7.75
N ALA A 45 18.56 -0.02 7.97
CA ALA A 45 17.42 -0.30 7.12
C ALA A 45 17.72 0.24 5.72
N GLY A 46 17.93 -0.68 4.77
CA GLY A 46 18.08 -0.35 3.36
C GLY A 46 16.83 0.37 2.86
N LEU A 47 17.03 1.37 2.01
CA LEU A 47 16.01 2.19 1.38
C LEU A 47 14.85 1.32 0.86
N ILE A 48 13.67 1.42 1.47
CA ILE A 48 12.44 0.83 0.93
C ILE A 48 11.76 1.92 0.11
N ALA A 49 11.92 1.87 -1.21
CA ALA A 49 11.09 2.66 -2.11
C ALA A 49 9.68 2.03 -2.12
N PHE A 50 8.65 2.83 -1.86
CA PHE A 50 7.27 2.41 -2.04
C PHE A 50 6.97 2.34 -3.53
N TYR A 51 6.77 1.13 -4.06
CA TYR A 51 6.45 0.92 -5.46
C TYR A 51 5.26 -0.05 -5.59
N TYR A 52 4.09 0.51 -5.89
CA TYR A 52 2.87 -0.23 -6.13
C TYR A 52 2.47 -0.09 -7.60
N PRO A 53 2.79 -1.06 -8.47
CA PRO A 53 2.44 -1.02 -9.90
C PRO A 53 1.02 -1.53 -10.17
N GLY A 54 0.09 -1.31 -9.24
CA GLY A 54 -1.27 -1.87 -9.32
C GLY A 54 -1.43 -3.27 -8.74
N ARG A 55 -0.42 -3.80 -8.04
CA ARG A 55 -0.46 -5.06 -7.30
C ARG A 55 0.43 -4.98 -6.07
N GLU A 56 0.09 -5.74 -5.03
CA GLU A 56 0.96 -5.84 -3.85
C GLU A 56 2.23 -6.63 -4.17
N GLU A 57 3.37 -6.05 -3.81
CA GLU A 57 4.64 -6.75 -3.78
C GLU A 57 4.94 -7.25 -2.35
N LYS A 58 5.92 -8.14 -2.19
CA LYS A 58 6.16 -8.81 -0.89
C LYS A 58 6.40 -7.83 0.28
N TRP A 59 7.09 -6.71 0.01
CA TRP A 59 7.32 -5.69 1.03
C TRP A 59 6.04 -4.94 1.39
N ASP A 60 5.11 -4.76 0.45
CA ASP A 60 3.81 -4.13 0.73
C ASP A 60 2.99 -5.03 1.65
N THR A 61 3.01 -6.35 1.47
CA THR A 61 2.33 -7.29 2.37
C THR A 61 2.96 -7.30 3.77
N ILE A 62 4.29 -7.22 3.87
CA ILE A 62 5.00 -7.19 5.16
C ILE A 62 4.73 -5.89 5.91
N CYS A 63 4.80 -4.75 5.21
CA CYS A 63 4.67 -3.42 5.80
C CYS A 63 3.23 -2.89 5.81
N GLN A 64 2.31 -3.56 5.12
CA GLN A 64 0.94 -3.11 4.85
C GLN A 64 0.90 -1.68 4.28
N SER A 65 1.82 -1.38 3.37
CA SER A 65 2.09 -0.01 2.89
C SER A 65 1.72 0.23 1.42
N SER A 66 0.98 -0.69 0.80
CA SER A 66 0.52 -0.57 -0.60
C SER A 66 -0.23 0.75 -0.85
N PHE A 67 -0.97 1.24 0.16
CA PHE A 67 -1.72 2.49 0.12
C PHE A 67 -0.88 3.77 -0.08
N LEU A 68 0.44 3.69 0.07
CA LEU A 68 1.35 4.81 -0.18
C LEU A 68 1.73 4.96 -1.66
N GLY A 69 1.34 4.02 -2.52
CA GLY A 69 1.63 4.07 -3.94
C GLY A 69 0.58 4.85 -4.75
N ASN A 70 1.03 5.56 -5.79
CA ASN A 70 0.14 6.37 -6.63
C ASN A 70 -0.96 5.58 -7.35
N PHE A 71 -0.70 4.30 -7.65
CA PHE A 71 -1.64 3.44 -8.38
C PHE A 71 -2.55 2.65 -7.42
N TYR A 72 -2.45 2.90 -6.11
CA TYR A 72 -3.29 2.24 -5.13
C TYR A 72 -4.75 2.64 -5.35
N ASP A 73 -5.60 1.64 -5.46
CA ASP A 73 -7.03 1.84 -5.61
C ASP A 73 -7.63 2.18 -4.25
N VAL A 74 -7.99 3.45 -4.08
CA VAL A 74 -8.66 3.96 -2.87
C VAL A 74 -10.18 3.76 -2.92
N GLY A 75 -10.69 3.18 -4.01
CA GLY A 75 -12.10 2.95 -4.26
C GLY A 75 -12.87 4.22 -4.68
N PRO A 76 -14.14 4.06 -5.06
CA PRO A 76 -15.05 5.19 -5.24
C PRO A 76 -15.12 6.01 -3.96
N GLU A 77 -15.10 7.33 -4.08
CA GLU A 77 -15.14 8.28 -2.95
C GLU A 77 -13.90 8.29 -2.04
N GLY A 78 -12.82 7.57 -2.38
CA GLY A 78 -11.58 7.59 -1.60
C GLY A 78 -10.69 8.82 -1.84
N LEU A 79 -10.79 9.44 -3.03
CA LEU A 79 -10.02 10.62 -3.42
C LEU A 79 -10.90 11.59 -4.21
N PHE A 80 -10.93 12.85 -3.76
CA PHE A 80 -11.64 13.94 -4.44
C PHE A 80 -10.66 15.08 -4.79
N LEU A 81 -10.84 15.66 -5.98
CA LEU A 81 -10.16 16.88 -6.39
C LEU A 81 -11.16 17.91 -6.89
N THR A 82 -10.86 19.16 -6.55
CA THR A 82 -11.60 20.32 -7.02
C THR A 82 -10.64 21.21 -7.80
N ALA A 83 -11.02 21.61 -9.01
CA ALA A 83 -10.23 22.56 -9.77
C ALA A 83 -10.51 23.99 -9.27
N PRO A 84 -9.50 24.87 -9.18
CA PRO A 84 -9.71 26.25 -8.75
C PRO A 84 -10.73 27.04 -9.58
N PHE A 85 -10.91 26.70 -10.85
CA PHE A 85 -11.86 27.36 -11.75
C PHE A 85 -13.26 26.71 -11.74
N ASP A 86 -13.43 25.55 -11.09
CA ASP A 86 -14.70 24.83 -10.96
C ASP A 86 -14.88 24.34 -9.50
N PRO A 87 -14.94 25.27 -8.53
CA PRO A 87 -14.93 24.95 -7.10
C PRO A 87 -16.14 24.14 -6.63
N ASP A 88 -17.26 24.26 -7.33
CA ASP A 88 -18.55 23.67 -6.94
C ASP A 88 -18.73 22.23 -7.46
N ARG A 89 -17.77 21.69 -8.22
CA ARG A 89 -17.87 20.38 -8.87
C ARG A 89 -16.67 19.49 -8.56
N PRO A 90 -16.54 18.99 -7.33
CA PRO A 90 -15.51 18.02 -6.99
C PRO A 90 -15.64 16.76 -7.85
N ARG A 91 -14.50 16.21 -8.27
CA ARG A 91 -14.38 14.98 -9.05
C ARG A 91 -13.71 13.91 -8.20
N PHE A 92 -14.27 12.71 -8.18
CA PHE A 92 -13.65 11.57 -7.51
C PHE A 92 -12.72 10.82 -8.46
N PHE A 93 -11.70 10.15 -7.93
CA PHE A 93 -10.78 9.30 -8.69
C PHE A 93 -10.47 8.02 -7.91
N LEU A 94 -10.29 6.90 -8.61
CA LEU A 94 -9.92 5.63 -7.97
C LEU A 94 -8.48 5.59 -7.45
N ASN A 95 -7.58 6.44 -7.96
CA ASN A 95 -6.18 6.49 -7.54
C ASN A 95 -5.54 7.85 -7.83
N ALA A 96 -4.36 8.09 -7.25
CA ALA A 96 -3.65 9.35 -7.38
C ALA A 96 -3.08 9.58 -8.80
N GLU A 97 -2.70 8.53 -9.53
CA GLU A 97 -2.22 8.66 -10.91
C GLU A 97 -3.33 9.15 -11.86
N ALA A 98 -4.53 8.59 -11.75
CA ALA A 98 -5.71 9.01 -12.51
C ALA A 98 -6.05 10.49 -12.24
N ALA A 99 -6.08 10.87 -10.97
CA ALA A 99 -6.24 12.25 -10.53
C ALA A 99 -5.17 13.17 -11.15
N PHE A 100 -3.89 12.77 -11.07
CA PHE A 100 -2.77 13.56 -11.57
C PHE A 100 -2.80 13.74 -13.10
N GLN A 101 -3.09 12.68 -13.86
CA GLN A 101 -3.16 12.77 -15.31
C GLN A 101 -4.37 13.59 -15.79
N ALA A 102 -5.49 13.54 -15.07
CA ALA A 102 -6.68 14.32 -15.40
C ALA A 102 -6.47 15.83 -15.29
N LEU A 103 -5.53 16.29 -14.45
CA LEU A 103 -5.19 17.71 -14.33
C LEU A 103 -4.71 18.34 -15.65
N LYS A 104 -4.17 17.52 -16.57
CA LYS A 104 -3.74 17.99 -17.90
C LYS A 104 -4.91 18.23 -18.85
N PHE A 105 -6.04 17.55 -18.64
CA PHE A 105 -7.19 17.50 -19.54
C PHE A 105 -8.50 17.58 -18.72
N TRP A 106 -8.66 18.65 -17.94
CA TRP A 106 -9.77 18.74 -16.99
C TRP A 106 -11.16 18.77 -17.66
N ASP A 107 -11.23 19.27 -18.90
CA ASP A 107 -12.40 19.19 -19.77
C ASP A 107 -12.86 17.75 -20.05
N ARG A 108 -11.94 16.78 -19.93
CA ARG A 108 -12.16 15.34 -20.14
C ARG A 108 -11.96 14.53 -18.87
N VAL A 109 -12.10 15.16 -17.70
CA VAL A 109 -11.85 14.55 -16.38
C VAL A 109 -12.61 13.24 -16.15
N SER A 110 -13.84 13.13 -16.67
CA SER A 110 -14.68 11.94 -16.56
C SER A 110 -14.04 10.69 -17.19
N GLU A 111 -13.17 10.87 -18.18
CA GLU A 111 -12.44 9.77 -18.82
C GLU A 111 -11.34 9.18 -17.94
N PHE A 112 -10.96 9.86 -16.85
CA PHE A 112 -9.89 9.44 -15.94
C PHE A 112 -10.42 8.90 -14.61
N GLN A 113 -11.62 9.28 -14.17
CA GLN A 113 -12.13 8.99 -12.82
C GLN A 113 -12.11 7.51 -12.44
N LEU A 114 -12.39 6.63 -13.41
CA LEU A 114 -12.52 5.18 -13.22
C LEU A 114 -11.33 4.38 -13.76
N LEU A 115 -10.25 5.03 -14.16
CA LEU A 115 -9.08 4.34 -14.67
C LEU A 115 -8.24 3.78 -13.53
N SER A 116 -7.71 2.57 -13.73
CA SER A 116 -6.58 2.07 -12.94
C SER A 116 -5.35 2.95 -13.15
N GLY A 117 -4.37 2.87 -12.25
CA GLY A 117 -3.13 3.65 -12.37
C GLY A 117 -2.38 3.37 -13.69
N GLU A 118 -2.37 2.12 -14.14
CA GLU A 118 -1.74 1.74 -15.42
C GLU A 118 -2.48 2.33 -16.64
N GLU A 119 -3.81 2.30 -16.65
CA GLU A 119 -4.61 2.88 -17.72
C GLU A 119 -4.46 4.40 -17.77
N ALA A 120 -4.48 5.06 -16.62
CA ALA A 120 -4.24 6.49 -16.50
C ALA A 120 -2.84 6.87 -17.02
N PHE A 121 -1.81 6.12 -16.62
CA PHE A 121 -0.45 6.31 -17.07
C PHE A 121 -0.32 6.16 -18.59
N ARG A 122 -0.97 5.17 -19.21
CA ARG A 122 -0.98 5.02 -20.67
C ARG A 122 -1.71 6.16 -21.38
N LYS A 123 -2.79 6.66 -20.79
CA LYS A 123 -3.62 7.73 -21.34
C LYS A 123 -2.96 9.12 -21.27
N ARG A 124 -1.80 9.27 -20.61
CA ARG A 124 -1.07 10.53 -20.47
C ARG A 124 -0.59 11.19 -21.78
N GLN A 125 -0.61 10.47 -22.89
CA GLN A 125 -0.12 10.92 -24.21
C GLN A 125 -1.23 11.38 -25.18
N LEU A 126 -2.45 11.63 -24.68
CA LEU A 126 -3.51 12.23 -25.49
C LEU A 126 -3.19 13.68 -25.90
#